data_AF-A0A1F5FW07-F1
#
_entry.id   AF-A0A1F5FW07-F1
#
_cell.length_a   1.000
_cell.length_b   1.000
_cell.length_c   1.000
_cell.angle_alpha   90.00
_cell.angle_beta   90.00
_cell.angle_gamma   90.00
#
_symmetry.space_group_name_H-M   'P 1'
#
loop_
_entity.id
_entity.type
_entity.pdbx_description
1 polymer ?
#
loop_
_entity_poly.entity_id
_entity_poly.type
_entity_poly.pdbx_seq_one_letter_code
_entity_poly.pdbx_strand_id
1 'polypeptide(L)'
;MHTLKKIGLKVGNKVNQQVSVPKWITSNPNCSRRCLRGLIDTDGGIFKNKYRINGREYSYLKMCFTNKSLSLIDFVSKSLKLNGFNPKIYKGSKVWLCSEKEVKRYLEVIGSSNNRLNKWLGDKILVMER
;
A
#
# COMPACT_ATOMS: atom_id res chain seq x y z
N MET A 1 -6.43 -13.27 31.20
CA MET A 1 -6.52 -12.50 29.93
C MET A 1 -5.20 -11.71 29.70
N HIS A 2 -4.18 -12.30 29.08
CA HIS A 2 -2.85 -11.64 28.92
C HIS A 2 -2.01 -12.15 27.71
N THR A 3 -2.63 -12.52 26.59
CA THR A 3 -1.94 -13.24 25.51
C THR A 3 -1.04 -12.33 24.65
N LEU A 4 -1.44 -11.09 24.40
CA LEU A 4 -0.73 -10.18 23.48
C LEU A 4 0.54 -9.55 24.09
N LYS A 5 0.59 -9.33 25.40
CA LYS A 5 1.79 -8.82 26.08
C LYS A 5 2.92 -9.85 26.09
N LYS A 6 2.59 -11.14 26.25
CA LYS A 6 3.57 -12.24 26.25
C LYS A 6 4.29 -12.37 24.91
N ILE A 7 3.64 -12.02 23.81
CA ILE A 7 4.25 -11.98 22.47
C ILE A 7 4.95 -10.65 22.16
N GLY A 8 5.16 -9.80 23.17
CA GLY A 8 5.94 -8.57 23.06
C GLY A 8 5.16 -7.30 22.70
N LEU A 9 3.83 -7.35 22.62
CA LEU A 9 3.03 -6.16 22.36
C LEU A 9 2.92 -5.31 23.63
N LYS A 10 3.69 -4.21 23.67
CA LYS A 10 3.68 -3.25 24.77
C LYS A 10 2.32 -2.52 24.83
N VAL A 11 1.86 -2.24 26.05
CA VAL A 11 0.67 -1.41 26.29
C VAL A 11 1.05 0.06 26.15
N GLY A 12 0.15 0.87 25.59
CA GLY A 12 0.35 2.30 25.38
C GLY A 12 0.30 2.71 23.91
N ASN A 13 0.78 3.92 23.60
CA ASN A 13 0.77 4.46 22.24
C ASN A 13 1.76 3.71 21.34
N LYS A 14 1.22 2.82 20.49
CA LYS A 14 1.98 1.95 19.57
C LYS A 14 2.78 2.73 18.52
N VAL A 15 2.33 3.93 18.15
CA VAL A 15 3.05 4.82 17.23
C VAL A 15 4.27 5.39 17.94
N ASN A 16 4.14 5.86 19.17
CA ASN A 16 5.31 6.32 19.94
C ASN A 16 6.31 5.18 20.20
N GLN A 17 5.79 3.97 20.37
CA GLN A 17 6.60 2.76 20.57
C GLN A 17 7.16 2.17 19.26
N GLN A 18 6.77 2.71 18.10
CA GLN A 18 7.21 2.29 16.76
C GLN A 18 7.14 0.77 16.54
N VAL A 19 6.07 0.13 17.06
CA VAL A 19 5.90 -1.33 16.96
C VAL A 19 5.93 -1.76 15.50
N SER A 20 6.91 -2.59 15.16
CA SER A 20 7.13 -3.11 13.80
C SER A 20 6.39 -4.43 13.58
N VAL A 21 6.36 -4.85 12.31
CA VAL A 21 5.89 -6.18 11.92
C VAL A 21 6.78 -7.25 12.56
N PRO A 22 6.22 -8.29 13.22
CA PRO A 22 7.00 -9.36 13.83
C PRO A 22 7.95 -10.06 12.86
N LYS A 23 9.14 -10.45 13.34
CA LYS A 23 10.19 -11.08 12.51
C LYS A 23 9.71 -12.32 11.77
N TRP A 24 8.87 -13.16 12.39
CA TRP A 24 8.35 -14.37 11.75
C TRP A 24 7.46 -14.07 10.53
N ILE A 25 6.81 -12.89 10.48
CA ILE A 25 6.09 -12.44 9.28
C ILE A 25 7.09 -11.99 8.22
N THR A 26 8.09 -11.18 8.60
CA THR A 26 9.06 -10.64 7.63
C THR A 26 9.99 -11.70 7.06
N SER A 27 10.27 -12.77 7.82
CA SER A 27 11.13 -13.87 7.39
C SER A 27 10.46 -14.85 6.43
N ASN A 28 9.12 -14.84 6.34
CA ASN A 28 8.37 -15.69 5.41
C ASN A 28 7.78 -14.83 4.27
N PRO A 29 8.25 -14.98 3.02
CA PRO A 29 7.78 -14.15 1.90
C PRO A 29 6.26 -14.18 1.69
N ASN A 30 5.62 -15.34 1.90
CA ASN A 30 4.17 -15.48 1.75
C ASN A 30 3.43 -14.74 2.87
N CYS A 31 3.90 -14.83 4.11
CA CYS A 31 3.35 -14.06 5.23
C CYS A 31 3.54 -12.56 5.02
N SER A 32 4.74 -12.14 4.60
CA SER A 32 5.05 -10.73 4.30
C SER A 32 4.13 -10.19 3.19
N ARG A 33 3.92 -10.95 2.11
CA ARG A 33 3.01 -10.58 1.02
C ARG A 33 1.56 -10.44 1.50
N ARG A 34 1.06 -11.40 2.29
CA ARG A 34 -0.30 -11.35 2.86
C ARG A 34 -0.47 -10.19 3.84
N CYS A 35 0.57 -9.88 4.64
CA CYS A 35 0.58 -8.75 5.55
C CYS A 35 0.56 -7.41 4.79
N LEU A 36 1.40 -7.28 3.75
CA LEU A 36 1.37 -6.13 2.84
C LEU A 36 -0.04 -5.89 2.28
N ARG A 37 -0.69 -6.95 1.75
CA ARG A 37 -2.07 -6.87 1.26
C ARG A 37 -3.02 -6.31 2.33
N GLY A 38 -2.98 -6.88 3.54
CA GLY A 38 -3.85 -6.44 4.64
C GLY A 38 -3.65 -4.97 5.01
N LEU A 39 -2.40 -4.50 5.05
CA LEU A 39 -2.09 -3.09 5.34
C LEU A 39 -2.61 -2.13 4.26
N ILE A 40 -2.50 -2.50 2.98
CA ILE A 40 -3.06 -1.71 1.89
C ILE A 40 -4.59 -1.73 1.92
N ASP A 41 -5.20 -2.86 2.26
CA ASP A 41 -6.65 -3.00 2.31
C ASP A 41 -7.30 -2.13 3.40
N THR A 42 -6.60 -1.89 4.52
CA THR A 42 -7.10 -1.11 5.66
C THR A 42 -6.69 0.36 5.63
N ASP A 43 -5.38 0.63 5.48
CA ASP A 43 -4.80 1.98 5.62
C ASP A 43 -4.35 2.55 4.28
N GLY A 44 -4.52 1.78 3.21
CA GLY A 44 -4.21 2.18 1.85
C GLY A 44 -5.43 2.51 1.00
N GLY A 45 -5.15 2.92 -0.24
CA GLY A 45 -6.17 3.24 -1.23
C GLY A 45 -5.60 3.40 -2.62
N ILE A 46 -6.48 3.21 -3.61
CA ILE A 46 -6.22 3.52 -5.03
C ILE A 46 -7.07 4.74 -5.41
N PHE A 47 -6.43 5.71 -6.05
CA PHE A 47 -6.98 7.01 -6.39
C PHE A 47 -6.80 7.26 -7.88
N LYS A 48 -7.85 7.77 -8.53
CA LYS A 48 -7.78 8.27 -9.91
C LYS A 48 -7.40 9.74 -9.87
N ASN A 49 -6.17 10.05 -10.26
CA ASN A 49 -5.73 11.43 -10.44
C ASN A 49 -6.12 11.90 -11.83
N LYS A 50 -6.68 13.10 -11.93
CA LYS A 50 -7.03 13.76 -13.20
C LYS A 50 -6.24 15.07 -13.33
N TYR A 51 -5.77 15.38 -14.53
CA TYR A 51 -5.23 16.70 -14.84
C TYR A 51 -5.57 17.09 -16.28
N ARG A 52 -5.56 18.39 -16.55
CA ARG A 52 -5.81 18.95 -17.89
C ARG A 52 -4.54 19.61 -18.41
N ILE A 53 -4.09 19.20 -19.60
CA ILE A 53 -2.96 19.82 -20.31
C ILE A 53 -3.44 20.17 -21.72
N ASN A 54 -3.30 21.43 -22.12
CA ASN A 54 -3.67 21.93 -23.45
C ASN A 54 -5.10 21.51 -23.88
N GLY A 55 -6.06 21.62 -22.96
CA GLY A 55 -7.46 21.24 -23.21
C GLY A 55 -7.78 19.75 -23.11
N ARG A 56 -6.78 18.85 -23.12
CA ARG A 56 -6.97 17.40 -22.99
C ARG A 56 -6.97 16.95 -21.53
N GLU A 57 -7.94 16.11 -21.13
CA GLU A 57 -8.00 15.49 -19.80
C GLU A 57 -7.24 14.17 -19.80
N TYR A 58 -6.33 14.02 -18.84
CA TYR A 58 -5.60 12.80 -18.59
C TYR A 58 -6.00 12.27 -17.22
N SER A 59 -6.19 10.97 -17.12
CA SER A 59 -6.48 10.32 -15.85
C SER A 59 -5.62 9.08 -15.68
N TYR A 60 -5.10 8.88 -14.47
CA TYR A 60 -4.22 7.78 -14.15
C TYR A 60 -4.40 7.34 -12.70
N LEU A 61 -4.19 6.06 -12.46
CA LEU A 61 -4.30 5.48 -11.12
C LEU A 61 -3.01 5.65 -10.33
N LYS A 62 -3.17 5.91 -9.04
CA LYS A 62 -2.12 5.90 -8.03
C LYS A 62 -2.56 5.06 -6.84
N MET A 63 -1.63 4.36 -6.21
CA MET A 63 -1.88 3.69 -4.93
C MET A 63 -1.10 4.40 -3.84
N CYS A 64 -1.71 4.56 -2.66
CA CYS A 64 -1.08 5.16 -1.49
C CYS A 64 -1.34 4.30 -0.25
N PHE A 65 -0.35 4.24 0.63
CA PHE A 65 -0.46 3.80 2.02
C PHE A 65 -0.03 4.95 2.91
N THR A 66 -0.83 5.32 3.91
CA THR A 66 -0.52 6.40 4.85
C THR A 66 -0.58 5.90 6.28
N ASN A 67 0.51 6.06 7.04
CA ASN A 67 0.56 5.63 8.43
C ASN A 67 1.56 6.49 9.24
N LYS A 68 1.31 6.65 10.55
CA LYS A 68 2.20 7.39 11.46
C LYS A 68 3.35 6.53 12.01
N SER A 69 3.23 5.21 11.93
CA SER A 69 4.30 4.28 12.32
C SER A 69 5.35 4.21 11.21
N LEU A 70 6.55 4.71 11.48
CA LEU A 70 7.65 4.72 10.50
C LEU A 70 8.11 3.28 10.19
N SER A 71 8.02 2.37 11.16
CA SER A 71 8.33 0.96 10.95
C SER A 71 7.35 0.28 9.98
N LEU A 72 6.07 0.67 9.98
CA LEU A 72 5.10 0.19 8.99
C LEU A 72 5.34 0.81 7.62
N ILE A 73 5.71 2.10 7.55
CA ILE A 73 6.10 2.76 6.30
C ILE A 73 7.31 2.06 5.67
N ASP A 74 8.33 1.76 6.47
CA ASP A 74 9.52 1.04 6.04
C ASP A 74 9.18 -0.38 5.57
N PHE A 75 8.38 -1.12 6.35
CA PHE A 75 7.92 -2.46 5.99
C PHE A 75 7.17 -2.48 4.64
N VAL A 76 6.20 -1.58 4.44
CA VAL A 76 5.42 -1.50 3.19
C VAL A 76 6.33 -1.15 2.02
N SER A 77 7.21 -0.16 2.18
CA SER A 77 8.16 0.25 1.15
C SER A 77 9.11 -0.90 0.75
N LYS A 78 9.72 -1.58 1.73
CA LYS A 78 10.62 -2.71 1.48
C LYS A 78 9.88 -3.89 0.86
N SER A 79 8.68 -4.21 1.36
CA SER A 79 7.87 -5.31 0.81
C SER A 79 7.47 -5.06 -0.64
N LEU A 80 7.12 -3.82 -0.99
CA LEU A 80 6.84 -3.44 -2.38
C LEU A 80 8.11 -3.58 -3.26
N LYS A 81 9.26 -3.09 -2.80
CA LYS A 81 10.53 -3.26 -3.54
C LYS A 81 10.89 -4.72 -3.77
N LEU A 82 10.73 -5.56 -2.75
CA LEU A 82 11.01 -7.01 -2.85
C LEU A 82 10.09 -7.74 -3.84
N ASN A 83 8.88 -7.23 -4.08
CA ASN A 83 7.98 -7.75 -5.11
C ASN A 83 8.16 -7.02 -6.47
N GLY A 84 9.26 -6.26 -6.64
CA GLY A 84 9.64 -5.62 -7.90
C GLY A 84 8.84 -4.36 -8.24
N PHE A 85 8.31 -3.66 -7.25
CA PHE A 85 7.66 -2.35 -7.44
C PHE A 85 8.62 -1.20 -7.08
N ASN A 86 8.30 0.02 -7.52
CA ASN A 86 9.09 1.23 -7.28
C ASN A 86 8.38 2.23 -6.36
N PRO A 87 8.20 1.91 -5.06
CA PRO A 87 7.50 2.78 -4.13
C PRO A 87 8.27 4.08 -3.87
N LYS A 88 7.52 5.19 -3.79
CA LYS A 88 8.03 6.50 -3.39
C LYS A 88 7.55 6.85 -1.99
N ILE A 89 8.47 7.13 -1.08
CA ILE A 89 8.14 7.65 0.25
C ILE A 89 7.93 9.17 0.14
N TYR A 90 6.80 9.66 0.63
CA TYR A 90 6.48 11.08 0.63
C TYR A 90 6.25 11.60 2.05
N LYS A 91 6.95 12.68 2.42
CA LYS A 91 6.89 13.32 3.75
C LYS A 91 7.00 12.31 4.93
N GLY A 92 7.78 11.24 4.74
CA GLY A 92 8.06 10.22 5.76
C GLY A 92 6.88 9.36 6.24
N SER A 93 5.66 9.64 5.80
CA SER A 93 4.42 9.06 6.35
C SER A 93 3.50 8.46 5.28
N LYS A 94 3.92 8.51 4.01
CA LYS A 94 3.17 7.96 2.88
C LYS A 94 4.07 7.15 1.97
N VAL A 95 3.55 6.03 1.47
CA VAL A 95 4.19 5.21 0.42
C VAL A 95 3.29 5.21 -0.81
N TRP A 96 3.84 5.61 -1.96
CA TRP A 96 3.09 5.72 -3.21
C TRP A 96 3.60 4.75 -4.28
N LEU A 97 2.67 4.13 -5.01
CA LEU A 97 2.91 3.70 -6.39
C LEU A 97 2.26 4.72 -7.32
N CYS A 98 3.09 5.44 -8.07
CA CYS A 98 2.66 6.55 -8.91
C CYS A 98 2.33 6.17 -10.35
N SER A 99 2.69 4.96 -10.76
CA SER A 99 2.46 4.44 -12.10
C SER A 99 1.22 3.58 -12.13
N GLU A 100 0.27 3.88 -13.03
CA GLU A 100 -0.92 3.06 -13.20
C GLU A 100 -0.58 1.61 -13.57
N LYS A 101 0.47 1.39 -14.37
CA LYS A 101 0.98 0.05 -14.68
C LYS A 101 1.37 -0.71 -13.42
N GLU A 102 2.03 -0.04 -12.48
CA GLU A 102 2.42 -0.67 -11.21
C GLU A 102 1.22 -0.91 -10.29
N VAL A 103 0.22 -0.02 -10.29
CA VAL A 103 -1.02 -0.22 -9.52
C VAL A 103 -1.79 -1.43 -10.05
N LYS A 104 -1.94 -1.57 -11.37
CA LYS A 104 -2.58 -2.74 -11.99
C LYS A 104 -1.81 -4.03 -11.69
N ARG A 105 -0.48 -4.01 -11.86
CA ARG A 105 0.40 -5.14 -11.49
C ARG A 105 0.31 -5.49 -10.00
N TYR A 106 0.13 -4.50 -9.11
CA TYR A 106 -0.08 -4.77 -7.68
C TYR A 106 -1.36 -5.58 -7.46
N LEU A 107 -2.47 -5.18 -8.10
CA LEU A 107 -3.74 -5.91 -8.01
C LEU A 107 -3.67 -7.32 -8.62
N GLU A 108 -2.81 -7.54 -9.61
CA GLU A 108 -2.59 -8.88 -10.21
C GLU A 108 -1.70 -9.77 -9.32
N VAL A 109 -0.57 -9.24 -8.82
CA VAL A 109 0.47 -10.03 -8.14
C VAL A 109 0.19 -10.19 -6.63
N ILE A 110 -0.26 -9.12 -5.98
CA ILE A 110 -0.52 -9.09 -4.54
C ILE A 110 -2.02 -9.25 -4.28
N GLY A 111 -2.84 -8.62 -5.12
CA GLY A 111 -4.28 -8.61 -4.97
C GLY A 111 -4.76 -7.75 -3.81
N SER A 112 -6.07 -7.76 -3.62
CA SER A 112 -6.75 -7.11 -2.49
C SER A 112 -7.93 -7.97 -2.08
N SER A 113 -8.19 -8.07 -0.78
CA SER A 113 -9.43 -8.62 -0.24
C SER A 113 -10.52 -7.54 -0.14
N ASN A 114 -10.19 -6.27 -0.38
CA ASN A 114 -11.10 -5.14 -0.35
C ASN A 114 -11.68 -4.88 -1.75
N ASN A 115 -12.96 -5.23 -1.95
CA ASN A 115 -13.65 -5.08 -3.24
C ASN A 115 -13.62 -3.65 -3.80
N ARG A 116 -13.52 -2.62 -2.94
CA ARG A 116 -13.36 -1.22 -3.38
C ARG A 116 -12.08 -1.00 -4.17
N LEU A 117 -11.02 -1.77 -3.92
CA LEU A 117 -9.76 -1.70 -4.65
C LEU A 117 -9.79 -2.58 -5.90
N ASN A 118 -10.44 -3.74 -5.83
CA ASN A 118 -10.52 -4.68 -6.97
C ASN A 118 -11.26 -4.12 -8.19
N LYS A 119 -12.18 -3.16 -8.01
CA LYS A 119 -12.89 -2.51 -9.13
C LYS A 119 -11.95 -1.90 -10.19
N TRP A 120 -10.74 -1.51 -9.80
CA TRP A 120 -9.77 -0.87 -10.69
C TRP A 120 -9.04 -1.82 -11.64
N LEU A 121 -9.22 -3.14 -11.50
CA LEU A 121 -8.71 -4.13 -12.47
C LEU A 121 -9.40 -4.01 -13.84
N GLY A 122 -10.68 -3.63 -13.86
CA GLY A 122 -11.50 -3.56 -15.08
C GLY A 122 -11.58 -2.18 -15.76
N ASP A 123 -11.06 -1.13 -15.12
CA ASP A 123 -11.13 0.23 -15.66
C ASP A 123 -10.21 0.37 -16.89
N LYS A 124 -10.83 0.35 -18.08
CA LYS A 124 -10.18 0.69 -19.35
C LYS A 124 -9.80 2.17 -19.37
N ILE A 125 -8.66 2.45 -20.01
CA ILE A 125 -8.17 3.81 -20.27
C ILE A 125 -9.19 4.49 -21.20
N LEU A 126 -10.05 5.33 -20.64
CA LEU A 126 -10.79 6.31 -21.44
C LEU A 126 -9.82 7.47 -21.68
N VAL A 127 -9.12 7.45 -22.81
CA VAL A 127 -8.71 8.71 -23.44
C VAL A 127 -10.02 9.32 -23.93
N MET A 128 -10.60 10.23 -23.14
CA MET A 128 -11.75 10.99 -23.61
C MET A 128 -11.23 12.07 -24.56
N GLU A 129 -11.04 11.70 -25.82
CA GLU A 129 -10.96 12.67 -26.91
C GLU A 129 -12.38 13.23 -27.11
N ARG A 130 -12.53 14.53 -26.92
CA ARG A 130 -13.67 15.32 -27.38
C ARG A 130 -13.20 16.18 -28.53
#